data_AF-A0A848I9H1-F1
#
_entry.id   AF-A0A848I9H1-F1
#
_cell.length_a   1.000
_cell.length_b   1.000
_cell.length_c   1.000
_cell.angle_alpha   90.00
_cell.angle_beta   90.00
_cell.angle_gamma   90.00
#
_symmetry.space_group_name_H-M   'P 1'
#
loop_
_entity.id
_entity.type
_entity.pdbx_description
1 polymer ?
#
loop_
_entity_poly.entity_id
_entity_poly.type
_entity_poly.pdbx_seq_one_letter_code
_entity_poly.pdbx_strand_id
1 'polypeptide(L)'
;MTQFSRLPSSNEALDQFPISIIVNALGQRHRLQQSRVSGLRQRLFLHQNDVLICRQIAIQRGVMADEKKCPECAELIKKDAKVCKHCGYKYTPAALAAQQKQEEEEGRAALIGCLGLLLLGGAIYGISQIGGCSERPAGEVGVANSAVVENVVEAAEANLTGPAKTKSKSERAAYKPLPSKKESAEAIATVINLNGHLCARVTNVAPLRMRDSVYEVTCVEYRGGTGTVRYIVNANTGVAFQQ
;
A
#
# COMPACT_ATOMS: atom_id res chain seq x y z
N MET A 1 52.35 -67.49 21.82
CA MET A 1 51.15 -66.95 22.50
C MET A 1 51.54 -65.62 23.13
N THR A 2 51.14 -64.50 22.52
CA THR A 2 51.35 -63.16 23.08
C THR A 2 50.36 -62.22 22.38
N GLN A 3 49.25 -61.92 23.03
CA GLN A 3 48.25 -61.00 22.50
C GLN A 3 48.68 -59.55 22.82
N PHE A 4 48.76 -58.71 21.78
CA PHE A 4 48.97 -57.28 21.94
C PHE A 4 47.60 -56.57 22.00
N SER A 5 47.11 -56.31 23.21
CA SER A 5 45.86 -55.57 23.42
C SER A 5 46.03 -54.10 23.01
N ARG A 6 45.19 -53.62 22.10
CA ARG A 6 45.16 -52.19 21.72
C ARG A 6 44.51 -51.36 22.82
N LEU A 7 45.15 -50.26 23.21
CA LEU A 7 44.52 -49.22 24.01
C LEU A 7 43.59 -48.38 23.11
N PRO A 8 42.36 -48.06 23.54
CA PRO A 8 41.49 -47.13 22.82
C PRO A 8 41.98 -45.68 22.94
N SER A 9 41.76 -44.88 21.89
CA SER A 9 42.17 -43.47 21.80
C SER A 9 41.21 -42.56 22.56
N SER A 10 41.73 -41.54 23.25
CA SER A 10 41.04 -40.73 24.26
C SER A 10 40.21 -39.55 23.71
N ASN A 11 39.49 -39.73 22.60
CA ASN A 11 38.84 -38.62 21.87
C ASN A 11 37.29 -38.64 21.83
N GLU A 12 36.61 -39.52 22.57
CA GLU A 12 35.13 -39.62 22.58
C GLU A 12 34.51 -39.30 23.96
N ALA A 13 34.61 -38.05 24.42
CA ALA A 13 34.12 -37.67 25.76
C ALA A 13 33.60 -36.22 25.90
N LEU A 14 33.09 -35.59 24.84
CA LEU A 14 32.55 -34.20 24.90
C LEU A 14 31.24 -33.99 24.13
N ASP A 15 30.36 -34.99 24.06
CA ASP A 15 29.08 -34.89 23.34
C ASP A 15 27.86 -35.23 24.21
N GLN A 16 27.73 -34.55 25.37
CA GLN A 16 26.52 -34.65 26.21
C GLN A 16 26.27 -33.47 27.17
N PHE A 17 26.24 -32.24 26.62
CA PHE A 17 25.63 -31.09 27.31
C PHE A 17 24.72 -30.28 26.36
N PRO A 18 23.41 -30.12 26.66
CA PRO A 18 22.50 -29.38 25.80
C PRO A 18 22.72 -27.87 25.90
N ILE A 19 23.30 -27.28 24.85
CA ILE A 19 23.60 -25.84 24.72
C ILE A 19 22.32 -24.96 24.69
N SER A 20 21.13 -25.57 24.54
CA SER A 20 19.84 -24.90 24.35
C SER A 20 19.33 -24.05 25.54
N ILE A 21 19.86 -24.21 26.75
CA ILE A 21 19.32 -23.52 27.94
C ILE A 21 19.95 -22.14 28.19
N ILE A 22 21.23 -21.91 27.85
CA ILE A 22 21.93 -20.66 28.22
C ILE A 22 21.55 -19.49 27.28
N VAL A 23 21.23 -19.76 26.01
CA VAL A 23 20.94 -18.71 25.01
C VAL A 23 19.64 -17.94 25.31
N ASN A 24 18.66 -18.57 25.96
CA ASN A 24 17.35 -17.94 26.23
C ASN A 24 17.37 -16.89 27.36
N ALA A 25 18.33 -16.94 28.29
CA ALA A 25 18.38 -16.01 29.42
C ALA A 25 18.92 -14.61 29.06
N LEU A 26 19.82 -14.51 28.08
CA LEU A 26 20.41 -13.23 27.66
C LEU A 26 19.56 -12.51 26.59
N GLY A 27 18.72 -13.23 25.84
CA GLY A 27 17.85 -12.66 24.81
C GLY A 27 16.69 -11.78 25.32
N GLN A 28 16.32 -11.86 26.60
CA GLN A 28 15.16 -11.13 27.14
C GLN A 28 15.48 -9.70 27.63
N ARG A 29 16.71 -9.42 28.12
CA ARG A 29 17.04 -8.08 28.64
C ARG A 29 17.11 -7.00 27.53
N HIS A 30 17.42 -7.38 26.29
CA HIS A 30 17.58 -6.41 25.21
C HIS A 30 16.26 -5.86 24.62
N ARG A 31 15.11 -6.50 24.88
CA ARG A 31 13.79 -6.04 24.39
C ARG A 31 13.18 -4.90 25.22
N LEU A 32 13.54 -4.77 26.50
CA LEU A 32 12.90 -3.81 27.41
C LEU A 32 13.56 -2.41 27.44
N GLN A 33 14.74 -2.23 26.86
CA GLN A 33 15.34 -0.88 26.70
C GLN A 33 15.04 -0.21 25.35
N GLN A 34 14.69 -0.96 24.30
CA GLN A 34 14.39 -0.37 22.98
C GLN A 34 13.01 0.32 22.89
N SER A 35 12.13 0.11 23.86
CA SER A 35 10.75 0.63 23.87
C SER A 35 10.60 2.08 24.33
N ARG A 36 11.63 2.70 24.94
CA ARG A 36 11.58 4.11 25.42
C ARG A 36 12.27 5.14 24.53
N VAL A 37 13.17 4.74 23.63
CA VAL A 37 13.98 5.66 22.80
C VAL A 37 13.45 5.80 21.35
N SER A 38 12.54 4.92 20.94
CA SER A 38 12.00 4.84 19.58
C SER A 38 10.90 5.88 19.27
N GLY A 39 10.13 6.32 20.27
CA GLY A 39 8.93 7.14 20.08
C GLY A 39 9.13 8.54 19.49
N LEU A 40 10.22 9.25 19.85
CA LEU A 40 10.49 10.59 19.31
C LEU A 40 11.20 10.58 17.94
N ARG A 41 12.06 9.59 17.68
CA ARG A 41 12.92 9.62 16.48
C ARG A 41 12.21 9.16 15.20
N GLN A 42 11.14 8.36 15.32
CA GLN A 42 10.33 7.94 14.17
C GLN A 42 9.36 9.01 13.64
N ARG A 43 9.04 10.06 14.41
CA ARG A 43 8.14 11.13 13.94
C ARG A 43 8.80 12.14 12.99
N LEU A 44 10.12 12.36 13.08
CA LEU A 44 10.82 13.26 12.14
C LEU A 44 11.12 12.61 10.77
N PHE A 45 11.22 11.28 10.68
CA PHE A 45 11.63 10.60 9.44
C PHE A 45 10.51 10.49 8.38
N LEU A 46 9.24 10.62 8.78
CA LEU A 46 8.12 10.59 7.83
C LEU A 46 8.03 11.91 7.03
N HIS A 47 8.28 13.05 7.68
CA HIS A 47 8.08 14.39 7.08
C HIS A 47 9.05 14.74 5.93
N GLN A 48 10.20 14.06 5.80
CA GLN A 48 11.14 14.30 4.70
C GLN A 48 10.82 13.51 3.41
N ASN A 49 10.06 12.41 3.50
CA ASN A 49 9.76 11.57 2.34
C ASN A 49 8.56 12.10 1.53
N ASP A 50 7.55 12.68 2.20
CA ASP A 50 6.33 13.17 1.54
C ASP A 50 6.60 14.31 0.53
N VAL A 51 7.56 15.20 0.82
CA VAL A 51 7.93 16.31 -0.07
C VAL A 51 8.53 15.82 -1.39
N LEU A 52 9.32 14.74 -1.35
CA LEU A 52 9.93 14.15 -2.55
C LEU A 52 8.89 13.39 -3.40
N ILE A 53 7.96 12.67 -2.76
CA ILE A 53 6.88 11.96 -3.45
C ILE A 53 5.96 12.95 -4.17
N CYS A 54 5.54 14.04 -3.51
CA CYS A 54 4.71 15.08 -4.12
C CYS A 54 5.40 15.74 -5.33
N ARG A 55 6.71 16.00 -5.27
CA ARG A 55 7.47 16.55 -6.39
C ARG A 55 7.53 15.58 -7.59
N GLN A 56 7.71 14.29 -7.34
CA GLN A 56 7.77 13.27 -8.40
C GLN A 56 6.41 13.09 -9.10
N ILE A 57 5.30 13.14 -8.33
CA ILE A 57 3.93 13.09 -8.88
C ILE A 57 3.62 14.33 -9.72
N ALA A 58 4.05 15.52 -9.29
CA ALA A 58 3.87 16.75 -10.07
C ALA A 58 4.61 16.68 -11.42
N ILE A 59 5.86 16.17 -11.44
CA ILE A 59 6.63 15.99 -12.67
C ILE A 59 5.96 14.98 -13.61
N GLN A 60 5.48 13.84 -13.11
CA GLN A 60 4.78 12.86 -13.96
C GLN A 60 3.45 13.38 -14.53
N ARG A 61 2.75 14.26 -13.80
CA ARG A 61 1.53 14.91 -14.29
C ARG A 61 1.81 16.00 -15.35
N GLY A 62 2.93 16.72 -15.23
CA GLY A 62 3.32 17.74 -16.19
C GLY A 62 3.54 17.22 -17.62
N VAL A 63 4.05 15.99 -17.78
CA VAL A 63 4.36 15.40 -19.10
C VAL A 63 3.12 14.93 -19.87
N MET A 64 1.96 14.86 -19.23
CA MET A 64 0.68 14.48 -19.87
C MET A 64 -0.29 15.66 -20.06
N ALA A 65 0.14 16.89 -19.71
CA ALA A 65 -0.69 18.09 -19.82
C ALA A 65 -0.83 18.62 -21.27
N ASP A 66 -0.04 18.09 -22.20
CA ASP A 66 0.06 18.55 -23.59
C ASP A 66 -0.87 17.80 -24.56
N GLU A 67 -1.89 17.08 -24.05
CA GLU A 67 -2.88 16.40 -24.88
C GLU A 67 -4.27 17.06 -24.80
N LYS A 68 -4.95 17.12 -25.95
CA LYS A 68 -6.34 17.59 -26.12
C LYS A 68 -7.13 16.56 -26.92
N LYS A 69 -8.45 16.50 -26.71
CA LYS A 69 -9.34 15.63 -27.51
C LYS A 69 -9.69 16.29 -28.85
N CYS A 70 -9.87 15.47 -29.88
CA CYS A 70 -10.42 15.93 -31.14
C CYS A 70 -11.95 16.13 -31.05
N PRO A 71 -12.51 17.27 -31.52
CA PRO A 71 -13.96 17.47 -31.49
C PRO A 71 -14.72 16.50 -32.40
N GLU A 72 -14.11 16.07 -33.52
CA GLU A 72 -14.74 15.17 -34.50
C GLU A 72 -14.66 13.69 -34.11
N CYS A 73 -13.50 13.21 -33.65
CA CYS A 73 -13.25 11.78 -33.42
C CYS A 73 -12.92 11.40 -31.97
N ALA A 74 -13.02 12.33 -31.02
CA ALA A 74 -12.76 12.18 -29.58
C ALA A 74 -11.34 11.71 -29.15
N GLU A 75 -10.49 11.30 -30.09
CA GLU A 75 -9.12 10.81 -29.84
C GLU A 75 -8.17 11.87 -29.27
N LEU A 76 -7.15 11.39 -28.56
CA LEU A 76 -6.13 12.22 -27.90
C LEU A 76 -5.00 12.63 -28.86
N ILE A 77 -4.71 13.94 -28.89
CA ILE A 77 -3.76 14.56 -29.82
C ILE A 77 -2.99 15.65 -29.08
N LYS A 78 -1.72 15.86 -29.45
CA LYS A 78 -0.89 16.94 -28.89
C LYS A 78 -1.55 18.32 -29.05
N LYS A 79 -1.42 19.19 -28.05
CA LYS A 79 -1.97 20.56 -28.05
C LYS A 79 -1.48 21.39 -29.24
N ASP A 80 -0.22 21.23 -29.65
CA ASP A 80 0.37 21.92 -30.80
C ASP A 80 -0.04 21.35 -32.17
N ALA A 81 -0.80 20.25 -32.21
CA ALA A 81 -1.23 19.67 -33.47
C ALA A 81 -2.22 20.60 -34.21
N LYS A 82 -1.79 21.06 -35.38
CA LYS A 82 -2.60 21.85 -36.34
C LYS A 82 -3.63 20.99 -37.10
N VAL A 83 -3.38 19.67 -37.19
CA VAL A 83 -4.24 18.72 -37.89
C VAL A 83 -4.36 17.44 -37.06
N CYS A 84 -5.56 16.87 -36.98
CA CYS A 84 -5.82 15.60 -36.32
C CYS A 84 -5.21 14.42 -37.09
N LYS A 85 -4.39 13.59 -36.42
CA LYS A 85 -3.75 12.40 -37.01
C LYS A 85 -4.72 11.26 -37.34
N HIS A 86 -5.94 11.27 -36.79
CA HIS A 86 -6.94 10.21 -36.95
C HIS A 86 -8.01 10.52 -38.02
N CYS A 87 -8.57 11.74 -38.02
CA CYS A 87 -9.66 12.14 -38.92
C CYS A 87 -9.31 13.31 -39.86
N GLY A 88 -8.12 13.91 -39.75
CA GLY A 88 -7.72 15.02 -40.62
C GLY A 88 -8.34 16.39 -40.30
N TYR A 89 -9.13 16.53 -39.23
CA TYR A 89 -9.68 17.81 -38.77
C TYR A 89 -8.58 18.87 -38.60
N LYS A 90 -8.78 20.06 -39.19
CA LYS A 90 -7.81 21.17 -39.16
C LYS A 90 -8.19 22.17 -38.08
N TYR A 91 -7.33 22.36 -37.10
CA TYR A 91 -7.52 23.35 -36.06
C TYR A 91 -7.16 24.75 -36.59
N THR A 92 -8.11 25.67 -36.56
CA THR A 92 -7.84 27.09 -36.89
C THR A 92 -7.08 27.74 -35.72
N PRO A 93 -6.13 28.65 -35.98
CA PRO A 93 -5.36 29.30 -34.91
C PRO A 93 -6.25 30.11 -33.95
N ALA A 94 -7.37 30.65 -34.44
CA ALA A 94 -8.38 31.32 -33.61
C ALA A 94 -9.04 30.36 -32.59
N ALA A 95 -9.39 29.13 -33.01
CA ALA A 95 -9.95 28.12 -32.11
C ALA A 95 -8.93 27.64 -31.06
N LEU A 96 -7.66 27.49 -31.46
CA LEU A 96 -6.57 27.14 -30.53
C LEU A 96 -6.36 28.22 -29.46
N ALA A 97 -6.34 29.50 -29.87
CA ALA A 97 -6.22 30.62 -28.94
C ALA A 97 -7.43 30.75 -28.00
N ALA A 98 -8.64 30.39 -28.45
CA ALA A 98 -9.83 30.35 -27.60
C ALA A 98 -9.73 29.24 -26.54
N GLN A 99 -9.26 28.04 -26.92
CA GLN A 99 -9.07 26.92 -25.99
C GLN A 99 -7.99 27.21 -24.93
N GLN A 100 -6.86 27.83 -25.31
CA GLN A 100 -5.79 28.18 -24.38
C GLN A 100 -6.25 29.17 -23.29
N LYS A 101 -7.13 30.12 -23.61
CA LYS A 101 -7.67 31.06 -22.62
C LYS A 101 -8.55 30.38 -21.56
N GLN A 102 -9.34 29.38 -21.96
CA GLN A 102 -10.20 28.65 -21.02
C GLN A 102 -9.38 27.84 -20.01
N GLU A 103 -8.29 27.20 -20.45
CA GLU A 103 -7.38 26.48 -19.55
C GLU A 103 -6.67 27.41 -18.55
N GLU A 104 -6.35 28.65 -18.94
CA GLU A 104 -5.68 29.61 -18.05
C GLU A 104 -6.60 30.11 -16.92
N GLU A 105 -7.89 30.33 -17.21
CA GLU A 105 -8.86 30.76 -16.20
C GLU A 105 -9.14 29.67 -15.15
N GLU A 106 -9.31 28.41 -15.59
CA GLU A 106 -9.55 27.28 -14.69
C GLU A 106 -8.32 26.97 -13.81
N GLY A 107 -7.10 27.07 -14.36
CA GLY A 107 -5.86 26.87 -13.62
C GLY A 107 -5.66 27.85 -12.45
N ARG A 108 -6.12 29.10 -12.58
CA ARG A 108 -6.03 30.11 -11.51
C ARG A 108 -6.97 29.81 -10.34
N ALA A 109 -8.18 29.28 -10.60
CA ALA A 109 -9.12 28.91 -9.55
C ALA A 109 -8.58 27.78 -8.65
N ALA A 110 -7.95 26.76 -9.25
CA ALA A 110 -7.37 25.63 -8.51
C ALA A 110 -6.24 26.05 -7.54
N LEU A 111 -5.38 27.00 -7.96
CA LEU A 111 -4.28 27.50 -7.13
C LEU A 111 -4.80 28.22 -5.87
N ILE A 112 -5.80 29.10 -6.03
CA ILE A 112 -6.40 29.86 -4.94
C ILE A 112 -7.09 28.92 -3.94
N GLY A 113 -7.83 27.91 -4.43
CA GLY A 113 -8.47 26.92 -3.56
C GLY A 113 -7.48 26.13 -2.69
N CYS A 114 -6.33 25.72 -3.25
CA CYS A 114 -5.32 24.97 -2.51
C CYS A 114 -4.61 25.81 -1.43
N LEU A 115 -4.27 27.07 -1.75
CA LEU A 115 -3.70 28.01 -0.78
C LEU A 115 -4.69 28.35 0.36
N GLY A 116 -5.96 28.57 0.02
CA GLY A 116 -7.01 28.82 1.01
C GLY A 116 -7.19 27.65 1.98
N LEU A 117 -7.17 26.41 1.48
CA LEU A 117 -7.28 25.20 2.31
C LEU A 117 -6.09 25.04 3.27
N LEU A 118 -4.87 25.34 2.81
CA LEU A 118 -3.66 25.28 3.65
C LEU A 118 -3.66 26.35 4.75
N LEU A 119 -4.11 27.57 4.47
CA LEU A 119 -4.21 28.64 5.46
C LEU A 119 -5.26 28.33 6.53
N LEU A 120 -6.45 27.85 6.13
CA LEU A 120 -7.51 27.44 7.06
C LEU A 120 -7.10 26.22 7.89
N GLY A 121 -6.54 25.18 7.27
CA GLY A 121 -6.05 23.99 7.95
C GLY A 121 -4.92 24.30 8.93
N GLY A 122 -3.98 25.16 8.54
CA GLY A 122 -2.87 25.62 9.39
C GLY A 122 -3.35 26.40 10.62
N ALA A 123 -4.35 27.27 10.47
CA ALA A 123 -4.95 28.01 11.58
C ALA A 123 -5.62 27.08 12.61
N ILE A 124 -6.43 26.11 12.14
CA ILE A 124 -7.10 25.13 13.01
C ILE A 124 -6.07 24.23 13.74
N TYR A 125 -5.02 23.80 13.04
CA TYR A 125 -3.96 22.98 13.62
C TYR A 125 -3.13 23.74 14.66
N GLY A 126 -2.84 25.03 14.41
CA GLY A 126 -2.07 25.89 15.32
C GLY A 126 -2.76 26.11 16.67
N ILE A 127 -4.07 26.35 16.68
CA ILE A 127 -4.86 26.54 17.91
C ILE A 127 -4.81 25.27 18.79
N SER A 128 -4.75 24.09 18.16
CA SER A 128 -4.76 22.79 18.86
C SER A 128 -3.47 22.50 19.66
N GLN A 129 -2.37 23.23 19.42
CA GLN A 129 -1.09 23.04 20.13
C GLN A 129 -0.89 23.99 21.32
N ILE A 130 -1.74 25.01 21.48
CA ILE A 130 -1.67 25.97 22.60
C ILE A 130 -2.49 25.47 23.82
N GLY A 131 -3.26 24.39 23.65
CA GLY A 131 -3.92 23.64 24.72
C GLY A 131 -2.95 22.86 25.61
N GLY A 132 -2.04 23.57 26.29
CA GLY A 132 -1.19 23.00 27.33
C GLY A 132 -2.02 22.38 28.46
N CYS A 133 -1.48 21.31 29.06
CA CYS A 133 -2.16 20.50 30.07
C CYS A 133 -2.72 21.34 31.22
N SER A 134 -4.05 21.44 31.30
CA SER A 134 -4.74 21.71 32.56
C SER A 134 -5.19 20.37 33.13
N GLU A 135 -4.42 19.84 34.07
CA GLU A 135 -4.81 18.69 34.87
C GLU A 135 -6.11 19.02 35.62
N ARG A 136 -7.24 18.48 35.16
CA ARG A 136 -8.43 18.41 36.00
C ARG A 136 -8.19 17.32 37.04
N PRO A 137 -8.21 17.63 38.35
CA PRO A 137 -8.12 16.61 39.38
C PRO A 137 -9.31 15.65 39.25
N ALA A 138 -9.09 14.37 39.56
CA ALA A 138 -10.12 13.35 39.54
C ALA A 138 -11.17 13.62 40.64
N GLY A 139 -12.24 14.33 40.28
CA GLY A 139 -13.44 14.54 41.09
C GLY A 139 -14.54 13.58 40.70
N GLU A 140 -15.17 12.98 41.71
CA GLU A 140 -16.17 11.91 41.65
C GLU A 140 -17.22 12.04 40.54
N VAL A 141 -17.45 10.93 39.82
CA VAL A 141 -18.66 10.76 38.99
C VAL A 141 -19.82 10.42 39.93
N GLY A 142 -20.46 11.48 40.46
CA GLY A 142 -21.69 11.36 41.23
C GLY A 142 -22.82 10.80 40.37
N VAL A 143 -23.23 9.55 40.63
CA VAL A 143 -24.41 8.93 40.02
C VAL A 143 -25.66 9.56 40.63
N ALA A 144 -26.38 10.38 39.86
CA ALA A 144 -27.69 10.89 40.21
C ALA A 144 -28.74 10.33 39.26
N ASN A 145 -29.68 9.54 39.80
CA ASN A 145 -30.73 8.87 39.04
C ASN A 145 -31.90 9.82 38.71
N SER A 146 -32.50 9.61 37.53
CA SER A 146 -33.95 9.64 37.29
C SER A 146 -34.18 8.86 36.00
N ALA A 147 -34.92 7.75 36.01
CA ALA A 147 -36.39 7.70 36.05
C ALA A 147 -36.98 8.57 34.91
N VAL A 148 -37.72 8.07 33.92
CA VAL A 148 -38.70 6.96 33.84
C VAL A 148 -38.56 6.34 32.42
N VAL A 149 -38.72 5.02 32.17
CA VAL A 149 -39.99 4.30 31.91
C VAL A 149 -39.84 2.82 32.27
N GLU A 150 -40.85 2.28 32.96
CA GLU A 150 -40.98 0.86 33.33
C GLU A 150 -41.61 -0.04 32.23
N ASN A 151 -41.17 -1.30 32.23
CA ASN A 151 -41.93 -2.55 32.07
C ASN A 151 -43.15 -2.62 31.12
N VAL A 152 -43.15 -3.62 30.22
CA VAL A 152 -44.10 -4.75 30.35
C VAL A 152 -43.48 -6.10 29.92
N VAL A 153 -43.63 -7.07 30.83
CA VAL A 153 -43.53 -8.54 30.75
C VAL A 153 -44.56 -9.15 29.78
N GLU A 154 -44.42 -10.33 29.15
CA GLU A 154 -43.31 -11.25 28.81
C GLU A 154 -43.92 -12.37 27.92
N ALA A 155 -43.19 -13.48 27.66
CA ALA A 155 -43.67 -14.82 27.32
C ALA A 155 -44.87 -15.02 26.36
N ALA A 156 -44.59 -15.57 25.18
CA ALA A 156 -45.41 -16.62 24.57
C ALA A 156 -44.54 -17.54 23.69
N GLU A 157 -44.42 -18.80 24.09
CA GLU A 157 -43.81 -19.86 23.28
C GLU A 157 -44.76 -20.37 22.18
N ALA A 158 -44.21 -21.16 21.26
CA ALA A 158 -44.88 -21.98 20.26
C ALA A 158 -45.69 -21.26 19.16
N ASN A 159 -45.11 -21.18 17.95
CA ASN A 159 -45.74 -21.84 16.80
C ASN A 159 -44.80 -22.08 15.59
N LEU A 160 -44.74 -23.35 15.18
CA LEU A 160 -44.75 -23.88 13.81
C LEU A 160 -43.95 -23.16 12.70
N THR A 161 -42.83 -23.81 12.34
CA THR A 161 -42.49 -24.22 10.96
C THR A 161 -42.95 -23.34 9.79
N GLY A 162 -42.03 -22.54 9.26
CA GLY A 162 -42.06 -22.10 7.86
C GLY A 162 -40.64 -22.07 7.29
N PRO A 163 -40.39 -22.58 6.08
CA PRO A 163 -39.09 -22.42 5.41
C PRO A 163 -38.96 -20.97 4.92
N ALA A 164 -38.66 -20.07 5.87
CA ALA A 164 -38.34 -18.69 5.58
C ALA A 164 -37.13 -18.69 4.63
N LYS A 165 -37.35 -18.28 3.38
CA LYS A 165 -36.28 -17.96 2.44
C LYS A 165 -35.55 -16.72 2.95
N THR A 166 -34.65 -16.94 3.92
CA THR A 166 -33.61 -15.99 4.26
C THR A 166 -32.84 -15.73 2.98
N LYS A 167 -33.17 -14.61 2.34
CA LYS A 167 -32.34 -14.01 1.31
C LYS A 167 -31.05 -13.68 2.03
N SER A 168 -30.09 -14.61 1.99
CA SER A 168 -28.75 -14.38 2.49
C SER A 168 -28.27 -13.12 1.78
N LYS A 169 -28.18 -12.04 2.55
CA LYS A 169 -27.65 -10.78 2.10
C LYS A 169 -26.16 -11.02 1.95
N SER A 170 -25.81 -11.68 0.86
CA SER A 170 -24.46 -12.05 0.47
C SER A 170 -23.62 -10.81 0.69
N GLU A 171 -22.78 -10.87 1.72
CA GLU A 171 -21.67 -9.96 1.87
C GLU A 171 -20.82 -10.17 0.63
N ARG A 172 -21.10 -9.35 -0.38
CA ARG A 172 -20.21 -9.12 -1.50
C ARG A 172 -18.99 -8.45 -0.88
N ALA A 173 -18.08 -9.29 -0.38
CA ALA A 173 -16.80 -8.89 0.17
C ALA A 173 -16.24 -7.84 -0.78
N ALA A 174 -16.07 -6.62 -0.26
CA ALA A 174 -15.94 -5.43 -1.09
C ALA A 174 -14.79 -5.66 -2.08
N TYR A 175 -15.15 -5.85 -3.36
CA TYR A 175 -14.20 -6.14 -4.42
C TYR A 175 -13.30 -4.92 -4.53
N LYS A 176 -12.12 -4.99 -3.90
CA LYS A 176 -11.11 -3.96 -4.03
C LYS A 176 -10.82 -3.86 -5.52
N PRO A 177 -10.98 -2.68 -6.15
CA PRO A 177 -10.73 -2.54 -7.58
C PRO A 177 -9.33 -3.08 -7.87
N LEU A 178 -9.24 -3.96 -8.87
CA LEU A 178 -8.00 -4.63 -9.23
C LEU A 178 -6.91 -3.55 -9.42
N PRO A 179 -5.74 -3.65 -8.78
CA PRO A 179 -4.70 -2.64 -8.91
C PRO A 179 -4.38 -2.39 -10.38
N SER A 180 -4.03 -1.15 -10.73
CA SER A 180 -3.71 -0.85 -12.12
C SER A 180 -2.54 -1.71 -12.58
N LYS A 181 -2.51 -2.08 -13.87
CA LYS A 181 -1.47 -2.97 -14.41
C LYS A 181 -0.04 -2.52 -14.07
N LYS A 182 0.17 -1.20 -13.92
CA LYS A 182 1.43 -0.60 -13.51
C LYS A 182 1.75 -0.85 -12.03
N GLU A 183 0.82 -0.56 -11.13
CA GLU A 183 0.99 -0.79 -9.68
C GLU A 183 1.23 -2.27 -9.37
N SER A 184 0.51 -3.19 -10.03
CA SER A 184 0.73 -4.62 -9.89
C SER A 184 2.12 -5.05 -10.38
N ALA A 185 2.63 -4.44 -11.46
CA ALA A 185 3.95 -4.78 -12.01
C ALA A 185 5.10 -4.33 -11.10
N GLU A 186 4.99 -3.16 -10.48
CA GLU A 186 5.98 -2.64 -9.52
C GLU A 186 6.01 -3.47 -8.22
N ALA A 187 4.84 -3.84 -7.68
CA ALA A 187 4.75 -4.73 -6.52
C ALA A 187 5.33 -6.13 -6.81
N ILE A 188 5.03 -6.72 -7.96
CA ILE A 188 5.56 -8.03 -8.39
C ILE A 188 7.09 -7.96 -8.57
N ALA A 189 7.62 -6.89 -9.18
CA ALA A 189 9.08 -6.72 -9.31
C ALA A 189 9.78 -6.69 -7.93
N THR A 190 9.16 -6.04 -6.94
CA THR A 190 9.66 -6.02 -5.56
C THR A 190 9.69 -7.42 -4.95
N VAL A 191 8.62 -8.22 -5.12
CA VAL A 191 8.56 -9.61 -4.63
C VAL A 191 9.65 -10.47 -5.27
N ILE A 192 9.84 -10.38 -6.59
CA ILE A 192 10.88 -11.13 -7.31
C ILE A 192 12.28 -10.78 -6.76
N ASN A 193 12.56 -9.49 -6.58
CA ASN A 193 13.85 -9.01 -6.06
C ASN A 193 14.08 -9.41 -4.59
N LEU A 194 13.04 -9.46 -3.76
CA LEU A 194 13.12 -9.94 -2.38
C LEU A 194 13.39 -11.45 -2.27
N ASN A 195 13.09 -12.23 -3.31
CA ASN A 195 13.43 -13.66 -3.41
C ASN A 195 14.88 -13.89 -3.91
N GLY A 196 15.68 -12.84 -4.10
CA GLY A 196 17.07 -12.93 -4.55
C GLY A 196 17.26 -12.98 -6.08
N HIS A 197 16.18 -12.90 -6.86
CA HIS A 197 16.23 -12.83 -8.32
C HIS A 197 16.50 -11.39 -8.80
N LEU A 198 16.94 -11.22 -10.06
CA LEU A 198 17.29 -9.91 -10.61
C LEU A 198 16.27 -9.45 -11.68
N CYS A 199 15.27 -8.69 -11.25
CA CYS A 199 14.23 -8.13 -12.12
C CYS A 199 14.32 -6.61 -12.22
N ALA A 200 14.71 -6.10 -13.40
CA ALA A 200 14.82 -4.66 -13.66
C ALA A 200 13.48 -4.02 -14.04
N ARG A 201 12.71 -4.69 -14.90
CA ARG A 201 11.39 -4.22 -15.35
C ARG A 201 10.52 -5.39 -15.80
N VAL A 202 9.38 -5.55 -15.14
CA VAL A 202 8.32 -6.47 -15.57
C VAL A 202 7.73 -5.96 -16.89
N THR A 203 7.68 -6.83 -17.89
CA THR A 203 7.13 -6.54 -19.23
C THR A 203 5.78 -7.19 -19.46
N ASN A 204 5.50 -8.31 -18.80
CA ASN A 204 4.23 -9.03 -18.90
C ASN A 204 3.88 -9.70 -17.57
N VAL A 205 2.58 -9.74 -17.25
CA VAL A 205 2.01 -10.45 -16.10
C VAL A 205 0.77 -11.19 -16.59
N ALA A 206 0.79 -12.52 -16.55
CA ALA A 206 -0.28 -13.39 -16.99
C ALA A 206 -0.72 -14.33 -15.85
N PRO A 207 -2.02 -14.39 -15.47
CA PRO A 207 -2.49 -15.35 -14.48
C PRO A 207 -2.45 -16.79 -15.03
N LEU A 208 -1.98 -17.74 -14.24
CA LEU A 208 -1.93 -19.16 -14.61
C LEU A 208 -3.29 -19.83 -14.36
N ARG A 209 -3.89 -20.41 -15.40
CA ARG A 209 -5.25 -21.00 -15.37
C ARG A 209 -5.47 -22.12 -14.36
N MET A 210 -4.41 -22.69 -13.77
CA MET A 210 -4.50 -23.87 -12.90
C MET A 210 -4.59 -23.55 -11.41
N ARG A 211 -4.26 -22.32 -10.97
CA ARG A 211 -4.26 -21.95 -9.55
C ARG A 211 -4.52 -20.45 -9.38
N ASP A 212 -5.50 -20.13 -8.54
CA ASP A 212 -5.72 -18.76 -8.08
C ASP A 212 -4.46 -18.21 -7.39
N SER A 213 -4.23 -16.90 -7.55
CA SER A 213 -3.05 -16.17 -7.03
C SER A 213 -1.68 -16.59 -7.58
N VAL A 214 -1.58 -17.40 -8.63
CA VAL A 214 -0.29 -17.70 -9.29
C VAL A 214 -0.18 -16.98 -10.63
N TYR A 215 0.91 -16.24 -10.80
CA TYR A 215 1.18 -15.41 -11.98
C TYR A 215 2.46 -15.86 -12.67
N GLU A 216 2.42 -15.95 -13.99
CA GLU A 216 3.60 -16.00 -14.83
C GLU A 216 4.01 -14.57 -15.20
N VAL A 217 5.26 -14.24 -14.94
CA VAL A 217 5.80 -12.88 -15.02
C VAL A 217 7.02 -12.88 -15.93
N THR A 218 6.98 -12.09 -16.99
CA THR A 218 8.17 -11.86 -17.83
C THR A 218 8.86 -10.60 -17.32
N CYS A 219 10.16 -10.68 -17.03
CA CYS A 219 10.97 -9.55 -16.60
C CYS A 219 12.27 -9.43 -17.39
N VAL A 220 12.73 -8.19 -17.61
CA VAL A 220 14.07 -7.92 -18.14
C VAL A 220 15.10 -8.06 -17.03
N GLU A 221 16.16 -8.83 -17.28
CA GLU A 221 17.24 -9.09 -16.33
C GLU A 221 18.15 -7.86 -16.14
N TYR A 222 18.73 -7.69 -14.95
CA TYR A 222 19.44 -6.44 -14.59
C TYR A 222 20.82 -6.30 -15.28
N ARG A 223 21.28 -5.06 -15.47
CA ARG A 223 22.54 -4.63 -16.15
C ARG A 223 22.53 -4.62 -17.68
N GLY A 224 21.55 -3.95 -18.30
CA GLY A 224 21.64 -3.54 -19.71
C GLY A 224 21.50 -4.65 -20.74
N GLY A 225 21.21 -5.88 -20.30
CA GLY A 225 20.86 -6.98 -21.18
C GLY A 225 19.49 -6.79 -21.82
N THR A 226 19.32 -7.31 -23.03
CA THR A 226 18.01 -7.52 -23.67
C THR A 226 17.33 -8.83 -23.22
N GLY A 227 17.99 -9.60 -22.33
CA GLY A 227 17.50 -10.87 -21.82
C GLY A 227 16.19 -10.73 -21.05
N THR A 228 15.21 -11.58 -21.40
CA THR A 228 13.95 -11.71 -20.66
C THR A 228 13.86 -13.06 -19.99
N VAL A 229 13.68 -13.05 -18.67
CA VAL A 229 13.49 -14.24 -17.84
C VAL A 229 12.02 -14.36 -17.46
N ARG A 230 11.51 -15.60 -17.37
CA ARG A 230 10.16 -15.89 -16.89
C ARG A 230 10.23 -16.38 -15.44
N TYR A 231 9.33 -15.84 -14.62
CA TYR A 231 9.18 -16.21 -13.22
C TYR A 231 7.74 -16.67 -12.95
N ILE A 232 7.59 -17.68 -12.10
CA ILE A 232 6.31 -18.05 -11.51
C ILE A 232 6.26 -17.46 -10.11
N VAL A 233 5.31 -16.55 -9.87
CA VAL A 233 5.14 -15.82 -8.60
C VAL A 233 3.81 -16.19 -7.97
N ASN A 234 3.82 -16.61 -6.71
CA ASN A 234 2.62 -16.86 -5.92
C ASN A 234 2.35 -15.64 -5.03
N ALA A 235 1.26 -14.92 -5.30
CA ALA A 235 0.90 -13.69 -4.60
C ALA A 235 0.43 -13.92 -3.15
N ASN A 236 0.00 -15.15 -2.79
CA ASN A 236 -0.42 -15.47 -1.42
C ASN A 236 0.79 -15.79 -0.53
N THR A 237 1.84 -16.42 -1.08
CA THR A 237 3.04 -16.79 -0.31
C THR A 237 4.20 -15.81 -0.45
N GLY A 238 4.18 -14.94 -1.47
CA GLY A 238 5.27 -14.03 -1.78
C GLY A 238 6.52 -14.73 -2.34
N VAL A 239 6.41 -15.98 -2.80
CA VAL A 239 7.54 -16.77 -3.32
C VAL A 239 7.60 -16.69 -4.84
N ALA A 240 8.82 -16.53 -5.39
CA ALA A 240 9.09 -16.46 -6.81
C ALA A 240 10.12 -17.53 -7.24
N PHE A 241 9.85 -18.23 -8.34
CA PHE A 241 10.74 -19.22 -8.93
C PHE A 241 11.03 -18.85 -10.39
N GLN A 242 12.28 -19.01 -10.83
CA GLN A 242 12.65 -18.92 -12.25
C GLN A 242 12.17 -20.18 -12.98
N GLN A 243 11.72 -20.02 -14.23
CA GLN A 243 11.25 -21.07 -15.13
C GLN A 243 12.33 -21.46 -16.14
#